data_AF-A0A3B9V8H8-F1
#
_entry.id   AF-A0A3B9V8H8-F1
#
_cell.length_a   1.000
_cell.length_b   1.000
_cell.length_c   1.000
_cell.angle_alpha   90.00
_cell.angle_beta   90.00
_cell.angle_gamma   90.00
#
_symmetry.space_group_name_H-M   'P 1'
#
loop_
_entity.id
_entity.type
_entity.pdbx_description
1 polymer ?
#
loop_
_entity_poly.entity_id
_entity_poly.type
_entity_poly.pdbx_seq_one_letter_code
_entity_poly.pdbx_strand_id
1 'polypeptide(L)'
;SIEALGYLVPNYQVRQALYQRVKQADNITLMTEAMVDNVEYLEDHSAVLFADGTTINAKLVIAADSRFSSIRRKMGIPALMKDFSKVMIVTKMEHENTHNNIALECFDYGQTLALLPMVGNASSVVLTVTTDKSQAMLDMSETDFNAKITKDFRG
;
A
#
# COMPACT_ATOMS: atom_id res chain seq x y z
N SER A 1 -21.18 5.81 -23.07
CA SER A 1 -21.19 5.40 -21.66
C SER A 1 -19.84 4.79 -21.34
N ILE A 2 -19.23 5.10 -20.21
CA ILE A 2 -18.01 4.41 -19.75
C ILE A 2 -18.42 3.12 -19.02
N GLU A 3 -17.70 2.03 -19.26
CA GLU A 3 -18.01 0.71 -18.69
C GLU A 3 -17.79 0.66 -17.17
N ALA A 4 -16.73 1.30 -16.68
CA ALA A 4 -16.38 1.39 -15.27
C ALA A 4 -15.68 2.72 -14.95
N LEU A 5 -15.75 3.15 -13.69
CA LEU A 5 -14.97 4.30 -13.18
C LEU A 5 -13.52 3.93 -12.87
N GLY A 6 -13.26 2.66 -12.56
CA GLY A 6 -11.95 2.13 -12.21
C GLY A 6 -12.06 0.66 -11.84
N TYR A 7 -10.89 0.02 -11.66
CA TYR A 7 -10.81 -1.39 -11.30
C TYR A 7 -10.08 -1.55 -9.98
N LEU A 8 -10.62 -2.39 -9.10
CA LEU A 8 -9.95 -2.82 -7.88
C LEU A 8 -9.11 -4.05 -8.20
N VAL A 9 -7.79 -3.89 -8.12
CA VAL A 9 -6.83 -4.95 -8.40
C VAL A 9 -5.98 -5.18 -7.16
N PRO A 10 -5.86 -6.42 -6.66
CA PRO A 10 -4.94 -6.73 -5.57
C PRO A 10 -3.51 -6.31 -5.92
N ASN A 11 -2.85 -5.59 -5.00
CA ASN A 11 -1.50 -5.07 -5.23
C ASN A 11 -0.48 -6.16 -5.64
N TYR A 12 -0.64 -7.40 -5.15
CA TYR A 12 0.26 -8.49 -5.52
C TYR A 12 0.15 -8.87 -7.00
N GLN A 13 -1.03 -8.74 -7.62
CA GLN A 13 -1.23 -9.03 -9.04
C GLN A 13 -0.56 -7.97 -9.90
N VAL A 14 -0.68 -6.69 -9.52
CA VAL A 14 0.03 -5.59 -10.20
C VAL A 14 1.54 -5.80 -10.13
N ARG A 15 2.07 -6.12 -8.93
CA ARG A 15 3.50 -6.41 -8.74
C ARG A 15 3.95 -7.64 -9.53
N GLN A 16 3.15 -8.70 -9.55
CA GLN A 16 3.44 -9.91 -10.31
C GLN A 16 3.51 -9.61 -11.81
N ALA A 17 2.53 -8.90 -12.37
CA ALA A 17 2.52 -8.53 -13.78
C ALA A 17 3.75 -7.70 -14.17
N LEU A 18 4.08 -6.68 -13.36
CA LEU A 18 5.29 -5.87 -13.58
C LEU A 18 6.57 -6.70 -13.50
N TYR A 19 6.69 -7.59 -12.50
CA TYR A 19 7.84 -8.48 -12.34
C TYR A 19 8.01 -9.39 -13.56
N GLN A 20 6.94 -10.01 -14.06
CA GLN A 20 7.00 -10.85 -15.26
C GLN A 20 7.47 -10.05 -16.48
N ARG A 21 6.98 -8.81 -16.63
CA ARG A 21 7.36 -7.95 -17.76
C ARG A 21 8.82 -7.50 -17.69
N VAL A 22 9.32 -7.22 -16.48
CA VAL A 22 10.73 -6.82 -16.25
C VAL A 22 11.66 -8.00 -16.50
N LYS A 23 11.30 -9.22 -16.07
CA LYS A 23 12.11 -10.43 -16.28
C LYS A 23 12.37 -10.75 -17.76
N GLN A 24 11.48 -10.30 -18.65
CA GLN A 24 11.57 -10.50 -20.09
C GLN A 24 12.24 -9.34 -20.83
N ALA A 25 12.68 -8.29 -20.13
CA ALA A 25 13.26 -7.11 -20.75
C ALA A 25 14.79 -7.26 -20.86
N ASP A 26 15.32 -7.28 -22.08
CA ASP A 26 16.76 -7.46 -22.34
C ASP A 26 17.63 -6.31 -21.82
N ASN A 27 17.03 -5.15 -21.55
CA ASN A 27 17.70 -3.96 -21.06
C ASN A 27 17.60 -3.77 -19.54
N ILE A 28 17.09 -4.76 -18.79
CA ILE A 28 16.96 -4.68 -17.34
C ILE A 28 17.66 -5.88 -16.68
N THR A 29 18.65 -5.59 -15.85
CA THR A 29 19.21 -6.58 -14.93
C THR A 29 18.46 -6.51 -13.60
N LEU A 30 17.79 -7.59 -13.24
CA LEU A 30 17.10 -7.69 -11.95
C LEU A 30 18.01 -8.37 -10.91
N MET A 31 18.36 -7.63 -9.86
CA MET A 31 19.13 -8.15 -8.72
C MET A 31 18.19 -8.33 -7.53
N THR A 32 17.96 -9.59 -7.12
CA THR A 32 17.20 -9.94 -5.92
C THR A 32 18.14 -10.20 -4.75
N GLU A 33 17.63 -10.12 -3.52
CA GLU A 33 18.43 -10.32 -2.30
C GLU A 33 19.61 -9.34 -2.18
N ALA A 34 19.60 -8.28 -2.99
CA ALA A 34 20.62 -7.27 -3.06
C ALA A 34 20.16 -6.04 -2.27
N MET A 35 20.63 -5.91 -1.04
CA MET A 35 20.33 -4.77 -0.19
C MET A 35 21.33 -3.65 -0.45
N VAL A 36 20.84 -2.49 -0.88
CA VAL A 36 21.67 -1.27 -0.97
C VAL A 36 21.91 -0.76 0.44
N ASP A 37 23.18 -0.62 0.81
CA ASP A 37 23.57 0.03 2.06
C ASP A 37 23.64 1.55 1.85
N ASN A 38 24.42 2.03 0.90
CA ASN A 38 24.63 3.47 0.72
C ASN A 38 24.65 3.88 -0.76
N VAL A 39 24.47 5.17 -1.01
CA VAL A 39 24.70 5.79 -2.31
C VAL A 39 25.62 6.98 -2.10
N GLU A 40 26.63 7.10 -2.96
CA GLU A 40 27.55 8.24 -2.97
C GLU A 40 27.41 8.99 -4.29
N TYR A 41 27.35 10.32 -4.22
CA TYR A 41 27.34 11.19 -5.37
C TYR A 41 28.77 11.69 -5.65
N LEU A 42 29.28 11.40 -6.83
CA LEU A 42 30.59 11.82 -7.32
C LEU A 42 30.40 12.80 -8.49
N GLU A 43 31.49 13.38 -9.00
CA GLU A 43 31.41 14.41 -10.05
C GLU A 43 30.68 13.94 -11.33
N ASP A 44 30.97 12.72 -11.81
CA ASP A 44 30.47 12.23 -13.10
C ASP A 44 29.46 11.05 -12.99
N HIS A 45 29.29 10.48 -11.80
CA HIS A 45 28.42 9.33 -11.57
C HIS A 45 28.05 9.19 -10.09
N SER A 46 27.19 8.24 -9.77
CA SER A 46 26.92 7.79 -8.41
C SER A 46 27.43 6.37 -8.21
N ALA A 47 27.97 6.09 -7.03
CA ALA A 47 28.32 4.75 -6.59
C ALA A 47 27.21 4.21 -5.68
N VAL A 48 26.68 3.03 -6.01
CA VAL A 48 25.70 2.30 -5.21
C VAL A 48 26.42 1.20 -4.47
N LEU A 49 26.51 1.31 -3.15
CA LEU A 49 27.19 0.36 -2.28
C LEU A 49 26.16 -0.61 -1.70
N PHE A 50 26.38 -1.90 -1.89
CA PHE A 50 25.53 -2.97 -1.39
C PHE A 50 26.05 -3.49 -0.05
N ALA A 51 25.17 -4.12 0.73
CA ALA A 51 25.46 -4.64 2.06
C ALA A 51 26.51 -5.77 2.06
N ASP A 52 26.71 -6.44 0.91
CA ASP A 52 27.74 -7.46 0.71
C ASP A 52 29.13 -6.87 0.34
N GLY A 53 29.24 -5.54 0.29
CA GLY A 53 30.45 -4.82 -0.08
C GLY A 53 30.64 -4.63 -1.59
N THR A 54 29.71 -5.11 -2.43
CA THR A 54 29.76 -4.85 -3.87
C THR A 54 29.37 -3.39 -4.18
N THR A 55 29.90 -2.86 -5.27
CA THR A 55 29.63 -1.48 -5.72
C THR A 55 29.26 -1.45 -7.20
N ILE A 56 28.20 -0.73 -7.54
CA ILE A 56 27.78 -0.48 -8.92
C ILE A 56 27.80 1.03 -9.19
N ASN A 57 28.42 1.42 -10.29
CA ASN A 57 28.43 2.81 -10.75
C ASN A 57 27.27 3.06 -11.71
N ALA A 58 26.54 4.15 -11.50
CA ALA A 58 25.40 4.54 -12.33
C ALA A 58 25.40 6.05 -12.61
N LYS A 59 24.95 6.45 -13.80
CA LYS A 59 24.77 7.87 -14.16
C LYS A 59 23.58 8.52 -13.45
N LEU A 60 22.60 7.71 -13.05
CA LEU A 60 21.38 8.13 -12.35
C LEU A 60 20.96 7.02 -11.39
N VAL A 61 20.64 7.39 -10.16
CA VAL A 61 20.07 6.49 -9.16
C VAL A 61 18.65 6.94 -8.84
N ILE A 62 17.69 6.01 -8.92
CA ILE A 62 16.30 6.23 -8.54
C ILE A 62 16.01 5.42 -7.28
N ALA A 63 15.84 6.11 -6.15
CA ALA A 63 15.41 5.47 -4.90
C ALA A 63 13.89 5.22 -4.92
N ALA A 64 13.50 4.01 -5.30
CA ALA A 64 12.10 3.55 -5.34
C ALA A 64 11.74 2.63 -4.14
N ASP A 65 12.39 2.84 -2.99
CA ASP A 65 12.32 2.04 -1.76
C ASP A 65 11.26 2.55 -0.76
N SER A 66 10.14 3.07 -1.29
CA SER A 66 8.93 3.47 -0.54
C SER A 66 9.08 4.70 0.37
N ARG A 67 8.01 5.01 1.13
CA ARG A 67 7.87 6.21 1.97
C ARG A 67 9.00 6.36 3.00
N PHE A 68 9.48 5.23 3.54
CA PHE A 68 10.51 5.16 4.57
C PHE A 68 11.91 4.93 4.01
N SER A 69 12.15 5.32 2.76
CA SER A 69 13.45 5.22 2.07
C SER A 69 14.63 5.49 2.99
N SER A 70 15.48 4.48 3.19
CA SER A 70 16.71 4.61 3.96
C SER A 70 17.75 5.38 3.15
N ILE A 71 17.80 5.15 1.84
CA ILE A 71 18.73 5.80 0.92
C ILE A 71 18.50 7.30 0.89
N ARG A 72 17.23 7.75 0.76
CA ARG A 72 16.89 9.18 0.83
C ARG A 72 17.41 9.83 2.11
N ARG A 73 17.25 9.17 3.26
CA ARG A 73 17.74 9.66 4.56
C ARG A 73 19.27 9.71 4.61
N LYS A 74 19.96 8.66 4.16
CA LYS A 74 21.43 8.62 4.11
C LYS A 74 22.01 9.71 3.20
N MET A 75 21.32 10.03 2.12
CA MET A 75 21.67 11.14 1.21
C MET A 75 21.33 12.54 1.77
N GLY A 76 20.80 12.64 3.00
CA GLY A 76 20.45 13.92 3.61
C GLY A 76 19.28 14.64 2.93
N ILE A 77 18.47 13.94 2.11
CA ILE A 77 17.34 14.54 1.40
C ILE A 77 16.14 14.62 2.38
N PRO A 78 15.71 15.81 2.78
CA PRO A 78 14.62 15.96 3.73
C PRO A 78 13.28 15.55 3.11
N ALA A 79 12.38 15.03 3.93
CA ALA A 79 11.00 14.78 3.56
C ALA A 79 10.07 15.24 4.68
N LEU A 80 8.98 15.91 4.33
CA LEU A 80 7.94 16.27 5.28
C LEU A 80 7.09 15.03 5.57
N MET A 81 7.03 14.65 6.84
CA MET A 81 6.14 13.61 7.30
C MET A 81 5.02 14.24 8.13
N LYS A 82 3.79 14.00 7.72
CA LYS A 82 2.60 14.41 8.46
C LYS A 82 1.94 13.17 9.04
N ASP A 83 1.97 13.06 10.36
CA ASP A 83 1.17 12.09 11.07
C ASP A 83 -0.25 12.64 11.23
N PHE A 84 -1.24 11.89 10.74
CA PHE A 84 -2.65 12.24 10.86
C PHE A 84 -3.29 11.69 12.14
N SER A 85 -2.54 10.93 12.95
CA SER A 85 -3.03 10.21 14.13
C SER A 85 -4.23 9.32 13.81
N LYS A 86 -4.16 8.69 12.63
CA LYS A 86 -5.17 7.77 12.09
C LYS A 86 -4.54 6.42 11.80
N VAL A 87 -5.32 5.38 12.03
CA VAL A 87 -5.01 4.00 11.66
C VAL A 87 -6.07 3.52 10.68
N MET A 88 -5.63 2.88 9.60
CA MET A 88 -6.50 2.22 8.63
C MET A 88 -6.48 0.72 8.89
N ILE A 89 -7.63 0.18 9.25
CA ILE A 89 -7.89 -1.25 9.43
C ILE A 89 -8.53 -1.75 8.14
N VAL A 90 -7.99 -2.81 7.57
CA VAL A 90 -8.49 -3.40 6.32
C VAL A 90 -8.84 -4.87 6.55
N THR A 91 -9.99 -5.29 6.04
CA THR A 91 -10.41 -6.69 6.09
C THR A 91 -11.30 -7.04 4.91
N LYS A 92 -11.41 -8.33 4.60
CA LYS A 92 -12.42 -8.84 3.66
C LYS A 92 -13.67 -9.16 4.46
N MET A 93 -14.82 -8.69 3.99
CA MET A 93 -16.13 -9.01 4.56
C MET A 93 -17.01 -9.64 3.48
N GLU A 94 -17.70 -10.72 3.82
CA GLU A 94 -18.67 -11.38 2.95
C GLU A 94 -20.07 -10.92 3.32
N HIS A 95 -20.90 -10.68 2.30
CA HIS A 95 -22.21 -10.06 2.48
C HIS A 95 -23.31 -10.97 1.93
N GLU A 96 -24.47 -10.96 2.57
CA GLU A 96 -25.66 -11.67 2.07
C GLU A 96 -26.18 -11.04 0.76
N ASN A 97 -26.15 -9.71 0.70
CA ASN A 97 -26.62 -8.94 -0.44
C ASN A 97 -25.48 -8.62 -1.41
N THR A 98 -25.80 -8.60 -2.70
CA THR A 98 -24.84 -8.14 -3.71
C THR A 98 -24.54 -6.66 -3.56
N HIS A 99 -23.25 -6.29 -3.70
CA HIS A 99 -22.81 -4.90 -3.72
C HIS A 99 -23.01 -4.23 -5.09
N ASN A 100 -23.50 -4.95 -6.12
CA ASN A 100 -23.76 -4.42 -7.47
C ASN A 100 -22.56 -3.67 -8.11
N ASN A 101 -21.34 -4.09 -7.79
CA ASN A 101 -20.09 -3.40 -8.15
C ASN A 101 -20.02 -1.91 -7.75
N ILE A 102 -20.74 -1.52 -6.69
CA ILE A 102 -20.73 -0.15 -6.15
C ILE A 102 -19.68 -0.06 -5.03
N ALA A 103 -18.74 0.86 -5.18
CA ALA A 103 -17.89 1.29 -4.07
C ALA A 103 -18.66 2.29 -3.20
N LEU A 104 -18.70 2.04 -1.90
CA LEU A 104 -19.39 2.90 -0.94
C LEU A 104 -18.37 3.51 0.01
N GLU A 105 -18.55 4.80 0.31
CA GLU A 105 -17.76 5.49 1.32
C GLU A 105 -18.69 6.30 2.22
N CYS A 106 -18.51 6.15 3.53
CA CYS A 106 -19.28 6.79 4.58
C CYS A 106 -18.33 7.57 5.49
N PHE A 107 -18.59 8.87 5.63
CA PHE A 107 -17.89 9.76 6.54
C PHE A 107 -18.74 9.93 7.80
N ASP A 108 -18.21 9.51 8.95
CA ASP A 108 -18.87 9.66 10.24
C ASP A 108 -17.95 10.37 11.25
N TYR A 109 -18.50 10.83 12.36
CA TYR A 109 -17.75 11.57 13.39
C TYR A 109 -16.64 10.70 14.00
N GLY A 110 -15.41 10.94 13.54
CA GLY A 110 -14.20 10.29 14.06
C GLY A 110 -13.78 9.04 13.30
N GLN A 111 -14.52 8.59 12.29
CA GLN A 111 -14.15 7.47 11.44
C GLN A 111 -14.53 7.67 9.97
N THR A 112 -13.81 7.01 9.07
CA THR A 112 -14.18 6.89 7.66
C THR A 112 -14.26 5.41 7.34
N LEU A 113 -15.31 5.01 6.64
CA LEU A 113 -15.58 3.62 6.34
C LEU A 113 -15.85 3.47 4.85
N ALA A 114 -15.15 2.55 4.19
CA ALA A 114 -15.35 2.26 2.78
C ALA A 114 -15.56 0.77 2.52
N LEU A 115 -16.47 0.44 1.59
CA LEU A 115 -16.63 -0.90 1.00
C LEU A 115 -16.17 -0.84 -0.45
N LEU A 116 -15.12 -1.60 -0.74
CA LEU A 116 -14.58 -1.73 -2.08
C LEU A 116 -14.98 -3.09 -2.65
N PRO A 117 -15.82 -3.15 -3.69
CA PRO A 117 -16.36 -4.41 -4.19
C PRO A 117 -15.25 -5.35 -4.69
N MET A 118 -15.33 -6.61 -4.30
CA MET A 118 -14.43 -7.67 -4.75
C MET A 118 -15.18 -8.67 -5.61
N VAL A 119 -14.47 -9.67 -6.14
CA VAL A 119 -15.11 -10.79 -6.85
C VAL A 119 -15.96 -11.61 -5.87
N GLY A 120 -17.21 -11.88 -6.24
CA GLY A 120 -18.21 -12.55 -5.40
C GLY A 120 -19.08 -11.56 -4.63
N ASN A 121 -19.81 -12.01 -3.62
CA ASN A 121 -20.54 -11.13 -2.71
C ASN A 121 -19.65 -10.77 -1.51
N ALA A 122 -18.56 -10.06 -1.78
CA ALA A 122 -17.60 -9.66 -0.76
C ALA A 122 -17.02 -8.29 -1.07
N SER A 123 -16.61 -7.57 -0.03
CA SER A 123 -15.92 -6.29 -0.17
C SER A 123 -14.66 -6.24 0.68
N SER A 124 -13.69 -5.45 0.24
CA SER A 124 -12.61 -4.97 1.11
C SER A 124 -13.17 -3.81 1.92
N VAL A 125 -13.32 -4.01 3.22
CA VAL A 125 -13.67 -2.99 4.20
C VAL A 125 -12.42 -2.19 4.53
N VAL A 126 -12.51 -0.87 4.50
CA VAL A 126 -11.48 0.05 4.97
C VAL A 126 -12.07 0.91 6.07
N LEU A 127 -11.67 0.64 7.32
CA LEU A 127 -12.07 1.41 8.49
C LEU A 127 -10.91 2.29 8.94
N THR A 128 -11.08 3.60 8.83
CA THR A 128 -10.11 4.59 9.32
C THR A 128 -10.58 5.13 10.65
N VAL A 129 -9.80 4.93 11.71
CA VAL A 129 -10.09 5.42 13.07
C VAL A 129 -8.92 6.23 13.61
N THR A 130 -9.13 6.94 14.71
CA THR A 130 -8.02 7.56 15.46
C THR A 130 -7.15 6.50 16.13
N THR A 131 -5.87 6.82 16.34
CA THR A 131 -4.90 5.88 16.92
C THR A 131 -5.31 5.35 18.29
N ASP A 132 -5.96 6.16 19.13
CA ASP A 132 -6.48 5.76 20.45
C ASP A 132 -7.62 4.73 20.38
N LYS A 133 -8.32 4.63 19.24
CA LYS A 133 -9.44 3.70 19.03
C LYS A 133 -9.04 2.42 18.29
N SER A 134 -7.85 2.36 17.69
CA SER A 134 -7.46 1.27 16.80
C SER A 134 -7.41 -0.08 17.52
N GLN A 135 -6.83 -0.12 18.72
CA GLN A 135 -6.69 -1.36 19.49
C GLN A 135 -8.05 -1.94 19.86
N ALA A 136 -8.98 -1.09 20.33
CA ALA A 136 -10.34 -1.51 20.65
C ALA A 136 -11.08 -2.11 19.43
N MET A 137 -10.81 -1.64 18.21
CA MET A 137 -11.37 -2.24 16.98
C MET A 137 -10.72 -3.58 16.64
N LEU A 138 -9.40 -3.70 16.81
CA LEU A 138 -8.64 -4.91 16.52
C LEU A 138 -8.95 -6.05 17.50
N ASP A 139 -9.33 -5.71 18.73
CA ASP A 139 -9.66 -6.67 19.79
C ASP A 139 -11.13 -7.15 19.74
N MET A 140 -11.97 -6.58 18.85
CA MET A 140 -13.35 -7.02 18.72
C MET A 140 -13.43 -8.48 18.26
N SER A 141 -14.42 -9.21 18.79
CA SER A 141 -14.79 -10.49 18.20
C SER A 141 -15.32 -10.27 16.78
N GLU A 142 -15.23 -11.30 15.93
CA GLU A 142 -15.78 -11.25 14.57
C GLU A 142 -17.27 -10.87 14.58
N THR A 143 -18.06 -11.45 15.50
CA THR A 143 -19.49 -11.15 15.66
C THR A 143 -19.72 -9.68 15.99
N ASP A 144 -18.97 -9.11 16.93
CA ASP A 144 -19.12 -7.71 17.35
C ASP A 144 -18.68 -6.75 16.24
N PHE A 145 -17.58 -7.09 15.55
CA PHE A 145 -17.09 -6.30 14.42
C PHE A 145 -18.11 -6.29 13.28
N ASN A 146 -18.65 -7.45 12.91
CA ASN A 146 -19.67 -7.55 11.87
C ASN A 146 -20.91 -6.73 12.21
N ALA A 147 -21.44 -6.88 13.43
CA ALA A 147 -22.60 -6.11 13.88
C ALA A 147 -22.35 -4.59 13.86
N LYS A 148 -21.13 -4.16 14.21
CA LYS A 148 -20.73 -2.75 14.15
C LYS A 148 -20.68 -2.24 12.71
N ILE A 149 -20.00 -2.93 11.80
CA ILE A 149 -19.84 -2.48 10.41
C ILE A 149 -21.19 -2.41 9.69
N THR A 150 -22.04 -3.43 9.87
CA THR A 150 -23.45 -3.44 9.42
C THR A 150 -24.20 -2.19 9.91
N LYS A 151 -24.14 -1.92 11.22
CA LYS A 151 -24.78 -0.73 11.81
C LYS A 151 -24.25 0.58 11.22
N ASP A 152 -22.93 0.72 11.08
CA ASP A 152 -22.30 1.94 10.58
C ASP A 152 -22.65 2.23 9.11
N PHE A 153 -22.87 1.18 8.31
CA PHE A 153 -23.37 1.29 6.94
C PHE A 153 -24.89 1.46 6.82
N ARG A 154 -25.60 1.50 7.95
CA ARG A 154 -27.07 1.61 8.02
C ARG A 154 -27.76 0.42 7.31
N GLY A 155 -27.13 -0.76 7.36
CA GLY A 155 -27.59 -1.99 6.72
C GLY A 155 -27.02 -3.21 7.42
#